data_AF-A0A961NKX6-F1
#
_entry.id   AF-A0A961NKX6-F1
#
_cell.length_a   1.000
_cell.length_b   1.000
_cell.length_c   1.000
_cell.angle_alpha   90.00
_cell.angle_beta   90.00
_cell.angle_gamma   90.00
#
_symmetry.space_group_name_H-M   'P 1'
#
loop_
_entity.id
_entity.type
_entity.pdbx_description
1 polymer ?
#
loop_
_entity_poly.entity_id
_entity_poly.type
_entity_poly.pdbx_seq_one_letter_code
_entity_poly.pdbx_strand_id
1 'polypeptide(L)'
;TALLRLEYYEDYKRNYMMNDLLEWSALYRVLFLNFFQEDLDDLDVGLDAARYQILYRDTVQPSLLELKRLSIEDKFKVLLVIFPNHTAHHPDGPFSYAEELYPFMDAHRQIEERARNAGLPTVDLLPVMRECRRELGPLAVDILHLNPAGHACVSDFLADYLMAHDLVPESRAGRAFFQ
;
A
#
# COMPACT_ATOMS: atom_id res chain seq x y z
N THR A 1 12.60 -32.90 -8.27
CA THR A 1 11.97 -31.74 -7.61
C THR A 1 12.66 -30.42 -7.94
N ALA A 2 14.00 -30.34 -8.00
CA ALA A 2 14.72 -29.13 -8.43
C ALA A 2 14.53 -28.74 -9.92
N LEU A 3 14.40 -29.72 -10.82
CA LEU A 3 14.20 -29.47 -12.26
C LEU A 3 12.83 -28.86 -12.60
N LEU A 4 11.76 -29.25 -11.89
CA LEU A 4 10.42 -28.67 -12.07
C LEU A 4 10.31 -27.22 -11.55
N ARG A 5 11.16 -26.82 -10.59
CA ARG A 5 11.24 -25.43 -10.11
C ARG A 5 11.94 -24.51 -11.10
N LEU A 6 12.97 -25.01 -11.79
CA LEU A 6 13.71 -24.24 -12.80
C LEU A 6 12.89 -24.02 -14.08
N GLU A 7 12.11 -25.00 -14.51
CA GLU A 7 11.21 -24.83 -15.66
C GLU A 7 10.09 -23.80 -15.37
N TYR A 8 9.53 -23.81 -14.16
CA TYR A 8 8.56 -22.79 -13.75
C TYR A 8 9.18 -21.39 -13.69
N TYR A 9 10.44 -21.29 -13.24
CA TYR A 9 11.16 -20.00 -13.13
C TYR A 9 11.64 -19.45 -14.47
N GLU A 10 12.09 -20.29 -15.40
CA GLU A 10 12.47 -19.87 -16.76
C GLU A 10 11.24 -19.44 -17.57
N ASP A 11 10.10 -20.12 -17.38
CA ASP A 11 8.83 -19.73 -18.01
C ASP A 11 8.25 -18.46 -17.35
N TYR A 12 8.48 -18.27 -16.04
CA TYR A 12 8.18 -17.01 -15.35
C TYR A 12 9.09 -15.87 -15.84
N LYS A 13 10.41 -16.09 -15.96
CA LYS A 13 11.38 -15.11 -16.50
C LYS A 13 11.11 -14.73 -17.96
N ARG A 14 10.68 -15.69 -18.80
CA ARG A 14 10.37 -15.42 -20.21
C ARG A 14 9.03 -14.73 -20.41
N ASN A 15 7.99 -15.12 -19.66
CA ASN A 15 6.67 -14.52 -19.78
C ASN A 15 6.53 -13.21 -18.98
N TYR A 16 7.36 -13.02 -17.95
CA TYR A 16 7.61 -11.76 -17.26
C TYR A 16 9.03 -11.25 -17.56
N MET A 17 9.41 -11.15 -18.85
CA MET A 17 10.24 -10.02 -19.26
C MET A 17 9.42 -8.76 -19.04
N MET A 18 9.31 -8.38 -17.78
CA MET A 18 8.65 -7.19 -17.36
C MET A 18 9.34 -6.02 -18.02
N ASN A 19 8.51 -5.15 -18.58
CA ASN A 19 8.94 -3.91 -19.19
C ASN A 19 9.87 -3.16 -18.21
N ASP A 20 11.05 -2.70 -18.67
CA ASP A 20 12.01 -1.94 -17.86
C ASP A 20 11.32 -0.77 -17.11
N LEU A 21 10.21 -0.26 -17.64
CA LEU A 21 9.36 0.76 -17.02
C LEU A 21 8.73 0.34 -15.67
N LEU A 22 8.48 -0.95 -15.45
CA LEU A 22 7.93 -1.45 -14.18
C LEU A 22 8.98 -1.45 -13.07
N GLU A 23 10.27 -1.68 -13.37
CA GLU A 23 11.36 -1.55 -12.38
C GLU A 23 11.46 -0.11 -11.84
N TRP A 24 11.06 0.89 -12.64
CA TRP A 24 10.97 2.30 -12.24
C TRP A 24 9.68 2.66 -11.51
N SER A 25 8.68 1.79 -11.48
CA SER A 25 7.45 2.05 -10.74
C SER A 25 7.72 1.98 -9.23
N ALA A 26 7.35 3.04 -8.50
CA ALA A 26 7.39 3.04 -7.04
C ALA A 26 6.48 1.93 -6.47
N LEU A 27 5.33 1.70 -7.10
CA LEU A 27 4.41 0.62 -6.72
C LEU A 27 5.05 -0.76 -6.90
N TYR A 28 5.73 -1.00 -8.03
CA TYR A 28 6.42 -2.27 -8.26
C TYR A 28 7.53 -2.50 -7.25
N ARG A 29 8.36 -1.49 -6.94
CA ARG A 29 9.43 -1.61 -5.94
C ARG A 29 8.88 -1.90 -4.55
N VAL A 30 7.77 -1.25 -4.16
CA VAL A 30 7.07 -1.53 -2.90
C VAL A 30 6.51 -2.95 -2.87
N LEU A 31 5.90 -3.43 -3.97
CA LEU A 31 5.39 -4.80 -4.06
C LEU A 31 6.53 -5.82 -4.05
N PHE A 32 7.60 -5.57 -4.80
CA PHE A 32 8.75 -6.46 -4.91
C PHE A 32 9.45 -6.65 -3.55
N LEU A 33 9.74 -5.55 -2.86
CA LEU A 33 10.43 -5.58 -1.56
C LEU A 33 9.61 -6.20 -0.44
N ASN A 34 8.28 -6.01 -0.42
CA ASN A 34 7.45 -6.49 0.69
C ASN A 34 6.90 -7.91 0.49
N PHE A 35 6.82 -8.40 -0.75
CA PHE A 35 6.20 -9.70 -1.04
C PHE A 35 7.17 -10.76 -1.56
N PHE A 36 8.34 -10.37 -2.07
CA PHE A 36 9.29 -11.29 -2.71
C PHE A 36 10.66 -11.34 -2.01
N GLN A 37 10.79 -10.75 -0.81
CA GLN A 37 12.04 -10.72 -0.05
C GLN A 37 12.52 -12.11 0.36
N GLU A 38 11.59 -13.01 0.73
CA GLU A 38 11.94 -14.36 1.22
C GLU A 38 12.57 -15.26 0.13
N ASP A 39 12.27 -15.02 -1.15
CA ASP A 39 12.83 -15.80 -2.26
C ASP A 39 14.22 -15.30 -2.68
N LEU A 40 14.62 -14.07 -2.32
CA LEU A 40 15.86 -13.45 -2.78
C LEU A 40 17.11 -13.84 -2.00
N ASP A 41 16.98 -14.21 -0.73
CA ASP A 41 18.11 -14.64 0.11
C ASP A 41 18.67 -16.01 -0.31
N ASP A 42 17.84 -16.88 -0.89
CA ASP A 42 18.22 -18.20 -1.43
C ASP A 42 18.62 -18.16 -2.92
N LEU A 43 18.34 -17.04 -3.59
CA LEU A 43 18.60 -16.84 -5.00
C LEU A 43 19.90 -16.04 -5.13
N ASP A 44 21.02 -16.76 -5.31
CA ASP A 44 22.31 -16.23 -5.82
C ASP A 44 22.15 -15.75 -7.28
N VAL A 45 21.18 -14.86 -7.53
CA VAL A 45 21.01 -14.19 -8.80
C VAL A 45 22.02 -13.07 -8.78
N GLY A 46 22.96 -13.09 -9.72
CA GLY A 46 23.86 -11.99 -10.02
C GLY A 46 23.12 -10.74 -10.51
N LEU A 47 22.18 -10.23 -9.72
CA LEU A 47 21.65 -8.90 -9.81
C LEU A 47 22.83 -7.97 -9.57
N ASP A 48 23.22 -7.25 -10.62
CA ASP A 48 24.21 -6.19 -10.56
C ASP A 48 23.97 -5.33 -9.30
N ALA A 49 25.02 -5.08 -8.52
CA ALA A 49 24.96 -4.28 -7.31
C ALA A 49 24.27 -2.91 -7.53
N ALA A 50 24.33 -2.37 -8.76
CA ALA A 50 23.58 -1.18 -9.14
C ALA A 50 22.05 -1.39 -9.13
N ARG A 51 21.55 -2.53 -9.61
CA ARG A 51 20.13 -2.90 -9.54
C ARG A 51 19.68 -3.17 -8.11
N TYR A 52 20.53 -3.81 -7.31
CA TYR A 52 20.28 -3.99 -5.88
C TYR A 52 20.13 -2.62 -5.18
N GLN A 53 21.04 -1.67 -5.42
CA GLN A 53 20.94 -0.33 -4.83
C GLN A 53 19.68 0.44 -5.25
N ILE A 54 19.17 0.25 -6.48
CA ILE A 54 17.93 0.91 -6.94
C ILE A 54 16.69 0.33 -6.23
N LEU A 55 16.70 -0.98 -5.97
CA LEU A 55 15.62 -1.66 -5.26
C LEU A 55 15.60 -1.29 -3.77
N TYR A 56 16.76 -1.18 -3.13
CA TYR A 56 16.86 -0.89 -1.69
C TYR A 56 16.94 0.59 -1.32
N ARG A 57 16.87 1.50 -2.29
CA ARG A 57 16.83 2.94 -2.02
C ARG A 57 15.43 3.33 -1.53
N ASP A 58 15.37 4.10 -0.44
CA ASP A 58 14.12 4.75 -0.02
C ASP A 58 13.66 5.71 -1.12
N THR A 59 12.63 5.29 -1.85
CA THR A 59 11.98 6.06 -2.91
C THR A 59 10.68 6.69 -2.42
N VAL A 60 10.24 6.34 -1.21
CA VAL A 60 8.99 6.83 -0.61
C VAL A 60 9.21 8.25 -0.10
N GLN A 61 10.23 8.48 0.74
CA GLN A 61 10.45 9.80 1.32
C GLN A 61 10.65 10.91 0.25
N PRO A 62 11.48 10.73 -0.79
CA PRO A 62 11.61 11.75 -1.84
C PRO A 62 10.30 12.00 -2.59
N SER A 63 9.51 10.96 -2.84
CA SER A 63 8.22 11.09 -3.53
C SER A 63 7.19 11.85 -2.69
N LEU A 64 7.16 11.62 -1.36
CA LEU A 64 6.28 12.35 -0.45
C LEU A 64 6.67 13.83 -0.35
N LEU A 65 7.96 14.15 -0.33
CA LEU A 65 8.44 15.53 -0.35
C LEU A 65 8.07 16.23 -1.66
N GLU A 66 8.21 15.55 -2.79
CA GLU A 66 7.82 16.09 -4.09
C GLU A 66 6.30 16.31 -4.18
N LEU A 67 5.51 15.35 -3.69
CA LEU A 67 4.06 15.48 -3.63
C LEU A 67 3.65 16.67 -2.74
N LYS A 68 4.34 16.88 -1.60
CA LYS A 68 4.13 18.05 -0.75
C LYS A 68 4.45 19.35 -1.49
N ARG A 69 5.56 19.41 -2.21
CA ARG A 69 5.95 20.58 -3.01
C ARG A 69 4.86 20.92 -4.04
N LEU A 70 4.44 19.94 -4.83
CA LEU A 70 3.37 20.10 -5.83
C LEU A 70 2.04 20.54 -5.19
N SER A 71 1.68 19.99 -4.03
CA SER A 71 0.45 20.36 -3.32
C SER A 71 0.40 21.86 -2.98
N ILE A 72 1.54 22.46 -2.67
CA ILE A 72 1.66 23.90 -2.36
C ILE A 72 1.60 24.72 -3.65
N GLU A 73 2.37 24.33 -4.66
CA GLU A 73 2.47 25.05 -5.94
C GLU A 73 1.13 25.08 -6.69
N ASP A 74 0.50 23.92 -6.80
CA ASP A 74 -0.75 23.72 -7.55
C ASP A 74 -2.00 23.86 -6.67
N LYS A 75 -1.82 24.17 -5.38
CA LYS A 75 -2.89 24.47 -4.40
C LYS A 75 -3.93 23.35 -4.25
N PHE A 76 -3.47 22.10 -4.20
CA PHE A 76 -4.33 20.96 -3.84
C PHE A 76 -3.96 20.42 -2.45
N LYS A 77 -4.95 19.84 -1.76
CA LYS A 77 -4.74 19.16 -0.47
C LYS A 77 -4.40 17.69 -0.73
N VAL A 78 -3.47 17.15 0.05
CA VAL A 78 -3.02 15.74 -0.04
C VAL A 78 -3.30 15.06 1.28
N LEU A 79 -3.87 13.87 1.22
CA LEU A 79 -3.99 12.93 2.33
C LEU A 79 -3.27 11.64 1.93
N LEU A 80 -2.33 11.17 2.75
CA LEU A 80 -1.78 9.83 2.60
C LEU A 80 -2.67 8.82 3.33
N VAL A 81 -3.09 7.78 2.64
CA VAL A 81 -3.94 6.71 3.20
C VAL A 81 -3.15 5.41 3.16
N ILE A 82 -2.97 4.77 4.32
CA ILE A 82 -2.28 3.49 4.45
C ILE A 82 -3.33 2.40 4.52
N PHE A 83 -3.36 1.54 3.50
CA PHE A 83 -4.24 0.38 3.46
C PHE A 83 -3.55 -0.81 4.13
N PRO A 84 -4.27 -1.59 4.97
CA PRO A 84 -3.72 -2.84 5.46
C PRO A 84 -3.64 -3.87 4.34
N ASN A 85 -2.61 -4.70 4.39
CA ASN A 85 -2.52 -5.89 3.59
C ASN A 85 -3.55 -6.93 4.07
N HIS A 86 -4.30 -7.52 3.15
CA HIS A 86 -5.31 -8.52 3.49
C HIS A 86 -4.70 -9.94 3.55
N THR A 87 -3.38 -10.11 3.32
CA THR A 87 -2.67 -11.42 3.32
C THR A 87 -2.60 -12.19 4.64
N ALA A 88 -3.00 -11.66 5.80
CA ALA A 88 -2.80 -12.39 7.05
C ALA A 88 -3.65 -13.67 7.10
N HIS A 89 -3.05 -14.77 6.62
CA HIS A 89 -3.55 -16.14 6.69
C HIS A 89 -3.63 -16.51 8.16
N HIS A 90 -4.83 -16.41 8.72
CA HIS A 90 -5.13 -16.96 10.04
C HIS A 90 -5.58 -18.42 9.86
N PRO A 91 -5.33 -19.31 10.83
CA PRO A 91 -5.97 -20.63 10.88
C PRO A 91 -7.51 -20.58 10.85
N ASP A 92 -8.11 -19.43 11.17
CA ASP A 92 -9.57 -19.20 11.11
C ASP A 92 -10.05 -18.51 9.81
N GLY A 93 -9.17 -18.36 8.82
CA GLY A 93 -9.50 -17.86 7.50
C GLY A 93 -8.55 -16.76 6.99
N PRO A 94 -8.54 -16.52 5.67
CA PRO A 94 -7.82 -15.39 5.10
C PRO A 94 -8.41 -14.09 5.68
N PHE A 95 -7.60 -13.05 5.86
CA PHE A 95 -8.03 -11.68 6.23
C PHE A 95 -8.13 -11.35 7.74
N SER A 96 -7.19 -11.76 8.61
CA SER A 96 -7.18 -11.26 10.00
C SER A 96 -6.54 -9.86 10.13
N TYR A 97 -7.32 -8.88 10.60
CA TYR A 97 -6.83 -7.55 10.99
C TYR A 97 -6.41 -7.47 12.46
N ALA A 98 -6.28 -8.60 13.17
CA ALA A 98 -5.85 -8.61 14.57
C ALA A 98 -4.41 -8.10 14.69
N GLU A 99 -4.18 -7.14 15.57
CA GLU A 99 -2.89 -6.44 15.71
C GLU A 99 -1.73 -7.37 16.04
N GLU A 100 -2.02 -8.36 16.89
CA GLU A 100 -1.06 -9.36 17.37
C GLU A 100 -0.54 -10.26 16.24
N LEU A 101 -1.22 -10.29 15.09
CA LEU A 101 -0.97 -11.21 13.98
C LEU A 101 -0.79 -10.50 12.64
N TYR A 102 -0.73 -9.17 12.62
CA TYR A 102 -0.53 -8.39 11.41
C TYR A 102 0.96 -8.05 11.22
N PRO A 103 1.68 -8.69 10.28
CA PRO A 103 3.14 -8.61 10.22
C PRO A 103 3.66 -7.28 9.67
N PHE A 104 2.80 -6.41 9.13
CA PHE A 104 3.21 -5.16 8.47
C PHE A 104 3.05 -3.93 9.37
N MET A 105 2.85 -4.08 10.68
CA MET A 105 2.73 -2.94 11.61
C MET A 105 3.94 -2.00 11.55
N ASP A 106 5.16 -2.54 11.43
CA ASP A 106 6.36 -1.71 11.36
C ASP A 106 6.46 -0.95 10.04
N ALA A 107 5.95 -1.52 8.94
CA ALA A 107 5.86 -0.82 7.66
C ALA A 107 4.86 0.35 7.74
N HIS A 108 3.70 0.17 8.39
CA HIS A 108 2.74 1.24 8.63
C HIS A 108 3.39 2.40 9.40
N ARG A 109 4.04 2.11 10.53
CA ARG A 109 4.73 3.12 11.35
C ARG A 109 5.80 3.88 10.57
N GLN A 110 6.59 3.18 9.76
CA GLN A 110 7.61 3.80 8.92
C GLN A 110 7.00 4.76 7.88
N ILE A 111 5.89 4.37 7.24
CA ILE A 111 5.19 5.24 6.28
C ILE A 111 4.60 6.46 6.99
N GLU A 112 3.98 6.29 8.16
CA GLU A 112 3.47 7.39 8.97
C GLU A 112 4.58 8.38 9.38
N GLU A 113 5.74 7.87 9.81
CA GLU A 113 6.89 8.70 10.17
C GLU A 113 7.39 9.49 8.96
N ARG A 114 7.53 8.84 7.80
CA ARG A 114 7.95 9.48 6.54
C ARG A 114 6.99 10.58 6.12
N ALA A 115 5.68 10.32 6.19
CA ALA A 115 4.66 11.29 5.84
C ALA A 115 4.61 12.48 6.82
N ARG A 116 4.80 12.23 8.11
CA ARG A 116 4.97 13.27 9.13
C ARG A 116 6.18 14.14 8.84
N ASN A 117 7.31 13.54 8.48
CA ASN A 117 8.53 14.25 8.09
C ASN A 117 8.34 15.08 6.81
N ALA A 118 7.46 14.64 5.90
CA ALA A 118 7.07 15.40 4.72
C ALA A 118 5.99 16.47 5.00
N GLY A 119 5.44 16.55 6.22
CA GLY A 119 4.35 17.48 6.55
C GLY A 119 3.05 17.18 5.81
N LEU A 120 2.77 15.89 5.56
CA LEU A 120 1.54 15.40 4.95
C LEU A 120 0.63 14.77 6.02
N PRO A 121 -0.68 15.10 6.05
CA PRO A 121 -1.62 14.37 6.89
C PRO A 121 -1.70 12.92 6.40
N THR A 122 -1.80 12.00 7.36
CA THR A 122 -1.78 10.55 7.11
C THR A 122 -2.85 9.87 7.94
N VAL A 123 -3.47 8.84 7.38
CA VAL A 123 -4.41 7.99 8.08
C VAL A 123 -4.09 6.52 7.82
N ASP A 124 -3.98 5.75 8.90
CA ASP A 124 -3.87 4.29 8.86
C ASP A 124 -5.28 3.68 8.92
N LEU A 125 -5.65 2.91 7.90
CA LEU A 125 -6.95 2.26 7.82
C LEU A 125 -7.01 0.92 8.57
N LEU A 126 -5.90 0.39 9.09
CA LEU A 126 -5.92 -0.90 9.79
C LEU A 126 -6.94 -0.93 10.96
N PRO A 127 -7.02 0.08 11.86
CA PRO A 127 -8.01 0.09 12.93
C PRO A 127 -9.45 0.14 12.40
N VAL A 128 -9.70 0.95 11.37
CA VAL A 128 -11.02 1.13 10.74
C VAL A 128 -11.48 -0.18 10.09
N MET A 129 -10.60 -0.80 9.31
CA MET A 129 -10.85 -2.08 8.64
C MET A 129 -11.10 -3.21 9.64
N ARG A 130 -10.43 -3.18 10.81
CA ARG A 130 -10.66 -4.13 11.90
C ARG A 130 -12.08 -4.00 12.45
N GLU A 131 -12.53 -2.78 12.69
CA GLU A 131 -13.89 -2.50 13.17
C GLU A 131 -14.94 -2.93 12.15
N CYS A 132 -14.82 -2.47 10.90
CA CYS A 132 -15.74 -2.83 9.83
C CYS A 132 -15.80 -4.34 9.58
N ARG A 133 -14.70 -5.08 9.72
CA ARG A 133 -14.72 -6.55 9.55
C ARG A 133 -15.56 -7.22 10.62
N ARG A 134 -15.53 -6.72 11.87
CA ARG A 134 -16.35 -7.27 12.96
C ARG A 134 -17.83 -7.10 12.68
N GLU A 135 -18.21 -6.02 12.01
CA GLU A 135 -19.61 -5.68 11.75
C GLU A 135 -20.14 -6.28 10.45
N LEU A 136 -19.34 -6.20 9.38
CA LEU A 136 -19.78 -6.50 8.00
C LEU A 136 -19.26 -7.85 7.49
N GLY A 137 -18.31 -8.49 8.20
CA GLY A 137 -17.66 -9.71 7.75
C GLY A 137 -16.50 -9.44 6.78
N PRO A 138 -16.25 -10.33 5.80
CA PRO A 138 -15.13 -10.18 4.87
C PRO A 138 -15.19 -8.86 4.08
N LEU A 139 -14.06 -8.15 3.99
CA LEU A 139 -13.97 -6.83 3.34
C LEU A 139 -13.09 -6.81 2.08
N ALA A 140 -12.49 -7.94 1.71
CA ALA A 140 -11.52 -8.03 0.62
C ALA A 140 -11.90 -9.12 -0.38
N VAL A 141 -11.55 -8.93 -1.66
CA VAL A 141 -11.67 -9.93 -2.73
C VAL A 141 -10.41 -10.79 -2.77
N ASP A 142 -9.26 -10.14 -2.60
CA ASP A 142 -7.96 -10.77 -2.51
C ASP A 142 -7.08 -10.03 -1.49
N ILE A 143 -5.78 -10.29 -1.53
CA ILE A 143 -4.83 -9.76 -0.57
C ILE A 143 -4.57 -8.25 -0.66
N LEU A 144 -4.91 -7.61 -1.80
CA LEU A 144 -4.65 -6.20 -2.09
C LEU A 144 -5.91 -5.40 -2.40
N HIS A 145 -7.02 -6.07 -2.71
CA HIS A 145 -8.23 -5.42 -3.21
C HIS A 145 -9.42 -5.61 -2.28
N LEU A 146 -10.10 -4.50 -1.99
CA LEU A 146 -11.35 -4.48 -1.23
C LEU A 146 -12.51 -5.06 -2.04
N ASN A 147 -13.48 -5.65 -1.36
CA ASN A 147 -14.78 -5.97 -1.92
C ASN A 147 -15.74 -4.77 -1.77
N PRO A 148 -17.00 -4.83 -2.28
CA PRO A 148 -17.93 -3.72 -2.17
C PRO A 148 -18.20 -3.24 -0.74
N ALA A 149 -18.27 -4.15 0.25
CA ALA A 149 -18.47 -3.80 1.66
C ALA A 149 -17.23 -3.09 2.24
N GLY A 150 -16.02 -3.55 1.89
CA GLY A 150 -14.78 -2.87 2.26
C GLY A 150 -14.67 -1.47 1.67
N HIS A 151 -15.02 -1.31 0.39
CA HIS A 151 -15.07 0.00 -0.27
C HIS A 151 -16.07 0.95 0.40
N ALA A 152 -17.26 0.47 0.75
CA ALA A 152 -18.27 1.28 1.43
C ALA A 152 -17.77 1.78 2.79
N CYS A 153 -17.29 0.88 3.65
CA CYS A 153 -16.72 1.22 4.96
C CYS A 153 -15.60 2.27 4.87
N VAL A 154 -14.61 2.05 3.99
CA VAL A 154 -13.49 2.99 3.84
C VAL A 154 -13.96 4.34 3.29
N SER A 155 -14.94 4.33 2.38
CA SER A 155 -15.47 5.57 1.81
C SER A 155 -16.20 6.41 2.85
N ASP A 156 -17.02 5.79 3.69
CA ASP A 156 -17.75 6.47 4.76
C ASP A 156 -16.77 7.10 5.76
N PHE A 157 -15.79 6.31 6.23
CA PHE A 157 -14.76 6.81 7.13
C PHE A 157 -13.94 7.96 6.51
N LEU A 158 -13.50 7.83 5.26
CA LEU A 158 -12.71 8.86 4.60
C LEU A 158 -13.53 10.13 4.33
N ALA A 159 -14.83 10.01 4.03
CA ALA A 159 -15.70 11.17 3.87
C ALA A 159 -15.75 11.98 5.18
N ASP A 160 -15.96 11.32 6.31
CA ASP A 160 -15.98 11.97 7.63
C ASP A 160 -14.62 12.57 7.98
N TYR A 161 -13.53 11.83 7.74
CA TYR A 161 -12.17 12.29 8.00
C TYR A 161 -11.84 13.53 7.18
N LEU A 162 -12.15 13.53 5.88
CA LEU A 162 -11.87 14.66 4.99
C LEU A 162 -12.64 15.92 5.41
N MET A 163 -13.88 15.77 5.89
CA MET A 163 -14.68 16.88 6.40
C MET A 163 -14.15 17.40 7.74
N ALA A 164 -13.82 16.50 8.67
CA ALA A 164 -13.32 16.87 10.01
C ALA A 164 -11.96 17.60 9.97
N HIS A 165 -11.15 17.32 8.95
CA HIS A 165 -9.79 17.86 8.82
C HIS A 165 -9.66 18.99 7.78
N ASP A 166 -10.78 19.53 7.28
CA ASP A 166 -10.78 20.53 6.20
C ASP A 166 -9.88 20.10 5.04
N LEU A 167 -10.08 18.88 4.52
CA LEU A 167 -9.36 18.37 3.35
C LEU A 167 -10.22 18.44 2.08
N VAL A 168 -11.49 18.85 2.22
CA VAL A 168 -12.39 19.16 1.11
C VAL A 168 -12.16 20.60 0.63
N PRO A 169 -11.90 20.85 -0.67
CA PRO A 169 -11.82 22.21 -1.19
C PRO A 169 -13.13 23.00 -0.96
N GLU A 170 -13.03 24.28 -0.56
CA GLU A 170 -14.19 25.15 -0.31
C GLU A 170 -15.17 25.20 -1.49
N SER A 171 -14.68 25.10 -2.73
CA SER A 171 -15.49 25.08 -3.94
C SER A 171 -16.42 23.86 -4.07
N ARG A 172 -16.17 22.80 -3.29
CA ARG A 172 -17.01 21.59 -3.21
C ARG A 172 -17.82 21.48 -1.92
N ALA A 173 -17.36 22.09 -0.82
CA ALA A 173 -18.10 22.15 0.44
C ALA A 173 -19.46 22.88 0.30
N GLY A 174 -19.61 23.74 -0.71
CA GLY A 174 -20.86 24.48 -1.01
C GLY A 174 -21.89 23.74 -1.87
N ARG A 175 -21.59 22.54 -2.41
CA ARG A 175 -22.62 21.69 -3.03
C ARG A 175 -23.03 20.67 -1.98
N ALA A 176 -24.03 21.03 -1.18
CA ALA A 176 -24.72 20.10 -0.29
C ALA A 176 -25.02 18.79 -1.05
N PHE A 177 -24.32 17.72 -0.69
CA PHE A 177 -24.50 16.37 -1.23
C PHE A 177 -25.77 15.68 -0.69
N PHE A 178 -26.68 16.45 -0.09
CA PHE A 178 -27.99 16.00 0.38
C PHE A 178 -29.06 17.00 -0.06
N GLN A 179 -29.63 16.76 -1.24
CA GLN A 179 -31.04 17.01 -1.53
C GLN A 179 -31.63 15.77 -2.18
#